data_AF-A0A914BT94-F1
#
_entry.id   AF-A0A914BT94-F1
#
_cell.length_a   1.000
_cell.length_b   1.000
_cell.length_c   1.000
_cell.angle_alpha   90.00
_cell.angle_beta   90.00
_cell.angle_gamma   90.00
#
_symmetry.space_group_name_H-M   'P 1'
#
loop_
_entity.id
_entity.type
_entity.pdbx_description
1 polymer ?
#
loop_
_entity_poly.entity_id
_entity_poly.type
_entity_poly.pdbx_seq_one_letter_code
_entity_poly.pdbx_strand_id
1 'polypeptide(L)'
;MKLNCIIAILILGLVDVALGGLRYLDIVVDLVRIDVPADSTIYDGGIAPVNFCTYFTPDNGAAIILNRFQSERYKLTAFLATDGKGSNPTAVTDAVIPLADQLQPVTDGKQVILFDADVAFDLTNVDCYNNHFPYACVTLGPADAVANHWQPSASSVLTKCVPIICKPQPLKVDLDYVDVDIPRNAIIVDGAVVDLSLCVYFTPKDGAAQELNALGAVERYKLVAFLATTPNGGGKTAPVTGTIHKLDQTQVLTDGKQFSFYDAEFSLDLSGVDCTNGAFPYICATLSPVGPWELVAGSVRTVCTPIICLAQDNFKVQHACEGQEFRLTCPAGFGVHVAHALYGRIVPGNVVCPSNSILTTKCLALNALNVVRNKCEGSSSCWFNANSNLFGNPCVGTHKYLHVFYLCKEKPLVKQACEDGFVQIDCPSGKGIRVIDANYGRYSGENVCGTTANRNCIAPNSLLAVQTKCQGKRWCKVPATDAFFSDPCPWTSKYLKVYYKCDYPIMQKKVVCQGSNLGLDCKSGYVIKINYALYGRVHGSGVCNSNSLGNFNCQAENALSVVKNKCEGKKWCSVPANNYTFGNPCKGTHKYLFVRYWCKKH
;
A
#
# COMPACT_ATOMS: atom_id res chain seq x y z
N MET A 1 -100.38 19.31 44.25
CA MET A 1 -100.41 18.09 45.07
C MET A 1 -98.96 17.76 45.44
N LYS A 2 -98.59 17.91 46.73
CA LYS A 2 -97.50 17.23 47.50
C LYS A 2 -96.19 16.84 46.76
N LEU A 3 -94.95 17.00 47.25
CA LEU A 3 -94.32 17.50 48.49
C LEU A 3 -92.79 17.34 48.26
N ASN A 4 -91.96 18.22 48.83
CA ASN A 4 -90.50 18.08 49.11
C ASN A 4 -89.45 18.14 47.98
N CYS A 5 -88.94 19.36 47.78
CA CYS A 5 -87.51 19.65 47.73
C CYS A 5 -87.07 19.95 49.19
N ILE A 6 -86.06 19.26 49.78
CA ILE A 6 -85.25 19.65 50.97
C ILE A 6 -84.35 18.47 51.47
N ILE A 7 -83.04 18.79 51.62
CA ILE A 7 -81.93 18.16 52.39
C ILE A 7 -81.17 16.96 51.77
N ALA A 8 -80.05 17.26 51.09
CA ALA A 8 -78.69 16.86 51.49
C ALA A 8 -77.62 17.32 50.46
N ILE A 9 -77.49 18.64 50.30
CA ILE A 9 -76.27 19.29 49.78
C ILE A 9 -75.93 20.37 50.82
N LEU A 10 -74.67 20.39 51.28
CA LEU A 10 -74.04 21.19 52.36
C LEU A 10 -74.10 20.62 53.79
N ILE A 11 -72.99 19.99 54.19
CA ILE A 11 -72.12 20.17 55.38
C ILE A 11 -71.18 18.94 55.34
N LEU A 12 -69.97 19.04 54.77
CA LEU A 12 -68.77 19.49 55.48
C LEU A 12 -67.75 20.09 54.49
N GLY A 13 -67.75 21.41 54.38
CA GLY A 13 -66.49 22.14 54.47
C GLY A 13 -66.21 22.40 55.96
N LEU A 14 -64.92 22.50 56.31
CA LEU A 14 -64.32 22.82 57.62
C LEU A 14 -64.05 21.62 58.55
N VAL A 15 -62.93 20.92 58.28
CA VAL A 15 -61.78 20.91 59.20
C VAL A 15 -60.50 20.91 58.35
N ASP A 16 -60.09 22.09 57.89
CA ASP A 16 -58.71 22.45 58.17
C ASP A 16 -58.73 22.92 59.61
N VAL A 17 -58.05 22.21 60.51
CA VAL A 17 -57.22 22.76 61.59
C VAL A 17 -56.67 21.60 62.43
N ALA A 18 -55.35 21.51 62.35
CA ALA A 18 -54.41 21.10 63.40
C ALA A 18 -54.28 19.61 63.72
N LEU A 19 -53.34 18.97 63.03
CA LEU A 19 -51.99 18.77 63.56
C LEU A 19 -51.02 18.78 62.36
N GLY A 20 -49.95 19.58 62.45
CA GLY A 20 -49.04 19.85 61.35
C GLY A 20 -48.46 18.59 60.70
N GLY A 21 -48.45 18.56 59.38
CA GLY A 21 -47.83 17.52 58.58
C GLY A 21 -48.29 17.63 57.14
N LEU A 22 -47.42 18.15 56.26
CA LEU A 22 -47.57 18.07 54.81
C LEU A 22 -47.92 16.62 54.44
N ARG A 23 -49.16 16.35 54.03
CA ARG A 23 -49.54 15.04 53.49
C ARG A 23 -49.11 15.00 52.02
N TYR A 24 -47.89 14.54 51.79
CA TYR A 24 -47.48 14.08 50.47
C TYR A 24 -48.43 12.96 50.03
N LEU A 25 -48.87 12.96 48.77
CA LEU A 25 -49.51 11.79 48.19
C LEU A 25 -48.44 10.85 47.64
N ASP A 26 -48.42 9.62 48.13
CA ASP A 26 -47.52 8.57 47.68
C ASP A 26 -48.01 8.01 46.34
N ILE A 27 -47.21 8.19 45.28
CA ILE A 27 -47.49 7.68 43.94
C ILE A 27 -46.70 6.40 43.70
N VAL A 28 -47.40 5.34 43.29
CA VAL A 28 -46.79 4.05 42.93
C VAL A 28 -46.34 4.09 41.47
N VAL A 29 -45.07 3.76 41.25
CA VAL A 29 -44.45 3.59 39.93
C VAL A 29 -43.88 2.17 39.86
N ASP A 30 -44.43 1.35 38.96
CA ASP A 30 -44.16 -0.09 38.93
C ASP A 30 -42.74 -0.44 38.47
N LEU A 31 -42.29 0.11 37.33
CA LEU A 31 -40.92 -0.09 36.84
C LEU A 31 -40.49 1.04 35.89
N VAL A 32 -39.35 1.68 36.19
CA VAL A 32 -38.65 2.55 35.24
C VAL A 32 -37.84 1.71 34.25
N ARG A 33 -37.99 1.98 32.95
CA ARG A 33 -37.11 1.46 31.89
C ARG A 33 -36.39 2.63 31.23
N ILE A 34 -35.14 2.40 30.85
CA ILE A 34 -34.36 3.33 30.03
C ILE A 34 -33.80 2.58 28.83
N ASP A 35 -33.96 3.16 27.64
CA ASP A 35 -33.24 2.74 26.45
C ASP A 35 -32.15 3.77 26.15
N VAL A 36 -30.95 3.30 25.83
CA VAL A 36 -29.84 4.11 25.34
C VAL A 36 -29.52 3.59 23.93
N PRO A 37 -29.23 4.46 22.95
CA PRO A 37 -28.83 4.01 21.62
C PRO A 37 -27.67 3.02 21.72
N ALA A 38 -27.76 1.92 20.96
CA ALA A 38 -26.66 0.99 20.79
C ALA A 38 -25.43 1.79 20.33
N ASP A 39 -24.32 1.70 21.07
CA ASP A 39 -23.02 2.38 20.86
C ASP A 39 -22.70 3.62 21.72
N SER A 40 -23.33 3.83 22.89
CA SER A 40 -22.95 4.93 23.80
C SER A 40 -21.59 4.71 24.49
N THR A 41 -20.51 5.01 23.77
CA THR A 41 -19.17 5.21 24.36
C THR A 41 -19.05 6.66 24.81
N ILE A 42 -18.77 6.87 26.09
CA ILE A 42 -18.47 8.19 26.67
C ILE A 42 -16.98 8.30 26.99
N TYR A 43 -16.44 9.51 26.90
CA TYR A 43 -15.04 9.80 27.19
C TYR A 43 -14.93 10.73 28.40
N ASP A 44 -14.01 10.48 29.33
CA ASP A 44 -13.76 11.39 30.46
C ASP A 44 -13.25 12.78 30.03
N GLY A 45 -13.12 13.71 30.97
CA GLY A 45 -12.45 15.00 30.73
C GLY A 45 -13.27 16.08 30.02
N GLY A 46 -14.60 15.94 29.92
CA GLY A 46 -15.47 16.96 29.31
C GLY A 46 -16.97 16.69 29.43
N ILE A 47 -17.78 17.38 28.63
CA ILE A 47 -19.23 17.21 28.61
C ILE A 47 -19.62 16.09 27.64
N ALA A 48 -20.35 15.08 28.13
CA ALA A 48 -20.87 13.98 27.31
C ALA A 48 -22.41 14.04 27.23
N PRO A 49 -22.99 14.38 26.06
CA PRO A 49 -24.42 14.36 25.87
C PRO A 49 -24.93 12.92 25.68
N VAL A 50 -25.98 12.55 26.41
CA VAL A 50 -26.66 11.25 26.33
C VAL A 50 -28.16 11.48 26.35
N ASN A 51 -28.88 10.83 25.45
CA ASN A 51 -30.34 10.89 25.40
C ASN A 51 -30.92 9.60 25.99
N PHE A 52 -31.81 9.73 26.97
CA PHE A 52 -32.49 8.60 27.61
C PHE A 52 -33.96 8.57 27.22
N CYS A 53 -34.42 7.44 26.68
CA CYS A 53 -35.86 7.18 26.56
C CYS A 53 -36.36 6.55 27.86
N THR A 54 -37.10 7.29 28.68
CA THR A 54 -37.55 6.82 29.99
C THR A 54 -39.02 6.43 29.98
N TYR A 55 -39.32 5.23 30.47
CA TYR A 55 -40.68 4.70 30.55
C TYR A 55 -41.07 4.38 31.98
N PHE A 56 -42.29 4.70 32.38
CA PHE A 56 -42.82 4.32 33.68
C PHE A 56 -44.34 4.11 33.63
N THR A 57 -44.91 3.39 34.59
CA THR A 57 -46.37 3.14 34.65
C THR A 57 -46.91 3.63 35.99
N PRO A 58 -47.75 4.69 36.00
CA PRO A 58 -48.45 5.13 37.21
C PRO A 58 -49.53 4.11 37.59
N ASP A 59 -49.77 3.93 38.89
CA ASP A 59 -50.81 3.04 39.43
C ASP A 59 -51.44 3.60 40.72
N ASN A 60 -52.49 2.95 41.23
CA ASN A 60 -53.16 3.25 42.50
C ASN A 60 -53.65 4.72 42.64
N GLY A 61 -54.24 5.29 41.59
CA GLY A 61 -54.83 6.63 41.60
C GLY A 61 -53.85 7.76 41.25
N ALA A 62 -52.60 7.43 40.93
CA ALA A 62 -51.54 8.38 40.61
C ALA A 62 -51.89 9.31 39.43
N ALA A 63 -52.52 8.79 38.38
CA ALA A 63 -52.89 9.56 37.20
C ALA A 63 -53.86 10.70 37.51
N ILE A 64 -54.79 10.52 38.45
CA ILE A 64 -55.74 11.56 38.87
C ILE A 64 -55.01 12.74 39.50
N ILE A 65 -53.91 12.48 40.20
CA ILE A 65 -53.10 13.48 40.89
C ILE A 65 -52.19 14.17 39.88
N LEU A 66 -51.44 13.39 39.09
CA LEU A 66 -50.51 13.90 38.08
C LEU A 66 -51.21 14.76 37.02
N ASN A 67 -52.43 14.43 36.59
CA ASN A 67 -53.15 15.22 35.60
C ASN A 67 -53.69 16.56 36.11
N ARG A 68 -53.62 16.87 37.43
CA ARG A 68 -54.04 18.17 37.98
C ARG A 68 -53.02 19.28 37.77
N PHE A 69 -51.76 18.91 37.57
CA PHE A 69 -50.67 19.87 37.39
C PHE A 69 -50.56 20.28 35.92
N GLN A 70 -50.51 21.59 35.69
CA GLN A 70 -50.31 22.21 34.37
C GLN A 70 -48.88 22.76 34.20
N SER A 71 -47.97 22.32 35.07
CA SER A 71 -46.54 22.65 35.10
C SER A 71 -45.70 21.37 35.01
N GLU A 72 -44.38 21.50 35.09
CA GLU A 72 -43.46 20.36 35.18
C GLU A 72 -43.91 19.38 36.28
N ARG A 73 -43.98 18.10 35.94
CA ARG A 73 -44.49 17.03 36.80
C ARG A 73 -43.38 16.13 37.31
N TYR A 74 -42.34 15.94 36.49
CA TYR A 74 -41.32 14.92 36.70
C TYR A 74 -39.92 15.53 36.66
N LYS A 75 -39.03 14.99 37.48
CA LYS A 75 -37.59 15.23 37.46
C LYS A 75 -36.90 13.92 37.20
N LEU A 76 -35.99 13.89 36.23
CA LEU A 76 -35.11 12.75 35.99
C LEU A 76 -33.69 13.17 36.37
N THR A 77 -33.14 12.51 37.38
CA THR A 77 -31.74 12.71 37.79
C THR A 77 -30.91 11.57 37.24
N ALA A 78 -29.93 11.90 36.40
CA ALA A 78 -29.03 10.96 35.75
C ALA A 78 -27.65 10.97 36.41
N PHE A 79 -26.98 9.82 36.45
CA PHE A 79 -25.63 9.68 37.00
C PHE A 79 -24.92 8.43 36.45
N LEU A 80 -23.60 8.39 36.58
CA LEU A 80 -22.80 7.20 36.32
C LEU A 80 -22.62 6.36 37.58
N ALA A 81 -22.56 5.04 37.44
CA ALA A 81 -22.49 4.10 38.55
C ALA A 81 -21.50 2.96 38.31
N THR A 82 -21.06 2.36 39.42
CA THR A 82 -20.11 1.24 39.46
C THR A 82 -20.79 -0.12 39.24
N ASP A 83 -22.11 -0.20 39.41
CA ASP A 83 -22.91 -1.42 39.22
C ASP A 83 -24.30 -1.12 38.63
N GLY A 84 -25.01 -2.17 38.23
CA GLY A 84 -26.38 -2.06 37.71
C GLY A 84 -27.45 -1.70 38.74
N LYS A 85 -27.07 -1.42 40.00
CA LYS A 85 -27.96 -0.99 41.08
C LYS A 85 -27.85 0.51 41.39
N GLY A 86 -26.86 1.20 40.80
CA GLY A 86 -26.64 2.63 41.02
C GLY A 86 -25.69 2.95 42.18
N SER A 87 -24.83 2.02 42.58
CA SER A 87 -23.84 2.25 43.65
C SER A 87 -22.75 3.24 43.22
N ASN A 88 -22.33 4.10 44.16
CA ASN A 88 -21.29 5.12 43.99
C ASN A 88 -21.58 6.10 42.84
N PRO A 89 -22.65 6.92 42.94
CA PRO A 89 -23.03 7.84 41.88
C PRO A 89 -21.98 8.92 41.64
N THR A 90 -21.64 9.17 40.38
CA THR A 90 -20.79 10.29 39.95
C THR A 90 -21.39 10.99 38.72
N ALA A 91 -20.88 12.18 38.37
CA ALA A 91 -21.41 13.03 37.30
C ALA A 91 -22.94 13.22 37.39
N VAL A 92 -23.44 13.45 38.61
CA VAL A 92 -24.88 13.59 38.85
C VAL A 92 -25.39 14.88 38.20
N THR A 93 -26.43 14.76 37.38
CA THR A 93 -27.03 15.89 36.66
C THR A 93 -28.52 15.63 36.40
N ASP A 94 -29.29 16.67 36.15
CA ASP A 94 -30.71 16.55 35.83
C ASP A 94 -30.91 16.51 34.30
N ALA A 95 -31.81 15.64 33.84
CA ALA A 95 -32.20 15.57 32.44
C ALA A 95 -33.15 16.73 32.10
N VAL A 96 -33.00 17.28 30.91
CA VAL A 96 -33.94 18.25 30.35
C VAL A 96 -35.08 17.47 29.69
N ILE A 97 -36.29 17.63 30.23
CA ILE A 97 -37.49 16.94 29.72
C ILE A 97 -38.42 17.99 29.10
N PRO A 98 -38.79 17.87 27.81
CA PRO A 98 -39.71 18.79 27.17
C PRO A 98 -41.04 18.92 27.93
N LEU A 99 -41.50 20.15 28.17
CA LEU A 99 -42.76 20.40 28.88
C LEU A 99 -43.96 19.73 28.19
N ALA A 100 -43.92 19.59 26.86
CA ALA A 100 -44.97 18.91 26.08
C ALA A 100 -45.12 17.43 26.47
N ASP A 101 -44.01 16.72 26.70
CA ASP A 101 -44.02 15.32 27.14
C ASP A 101 -44.44 15.21 28.60
N GLN A 102 -44.01 16.18 29.41
CA GLN A 102 -44.43 16.26 30.79
C GLN A 102 -45.92 16.56 30.94
N LEU A 103 -46.64 17.10 29.97
CA LEU A 103 -48.08 17.44 30.10
C LEU A 103 -49.04 16.46 29.39
N GLN A 104 -48.53 15.37 28.81
CA GLN A 104 -49.36 14.35 28.18
C GLN A 104 -50.36 13.72 29.18
N PRO A 105 -51.65 13.54 28.84
CA PRO A 105 -52.61 12.92 29.74
C PRO A 105 -52.16 11.51 30.15
N VAL A 106 -52.05 11.26 31.46
CA VAL A 106 -51.65 9.95 32.00
C VAL A 106 -52.87 9.13 32.45
N THR A 107 -52.77 7.80 32.45
CA THR A 107 -53.81 6.89 32.94
C THR A 107 -53.15 5.79 33.75
N ASP A 108 -53.73 5.41 34.89
CA ASP A 108 -53.20 4.32 35.70
C ASP A 108 -53.17 3.01 34.90
N GLY A 109 -52.12 2.22 35.11
CA GLY A 109 -51.88 0.96 34.39
C GLY A 109 -51.47 1.11 32.92
N LYS A 110 -51.27 2.34 32.42
CA LYS A 110 -50.73 2.61 31.08
C LYS A 110 -49.33 3.22 31.15
N GLN A 111 -48.44 2.74 30.28
CA GLN A 111 -47.08 3.24 30.21
C GLN A 111 -47.05 4.71 29.74
N VAL A 112 -46.31 5.53 30.47
CA VAL A 112 -45.94 6.90 30.13
C VAL A 112 -44.54 6.89 29.58
N ILE A 113 -44.32 7.67 28.52
CA ILE A 113 -43.03 7.79 27.83
C ILE A 113 -42.59 9.24 27.94
N LEU A 114 -41.39 9.45 28.46
CA LEU A 114 -40.69 10.73 28.40
C LEU A 114 -39.67 10.61 27.26
N PHE A 115 -40.07 11.12 26.09
CA PHE A 115 -39.21 11.17 24.93
C PHE A 115 -38.11 12.22 25.15
N ASP A 116 -36.93 11.93 24.62
CA ASP A 116 -35.81 12.87 24.56
C ASP A 116 -35.43 13.53 25.88
N ALA A 117 -35.25 12.74 26.94
CA ALA A 117 -34.62 13.24 28.17
C ALA A 117 -33.12 13.44 27.91
N ASP A 118 -32.76 14.65 27.47
CA ASP A 118 -31.39 15.02 27.17
C ASP A 118 -30.59 15.25 28.46
N VAL A 119 -29.50 14.53 28.59
CA VAL A 119 -28.57 14.60 29.72
C VAL A 119 -27.21 15.05 29.21
N ALA A 120 -26.58 15.98 29.92
CA ALA A 120 -25.19 16.38 29.69
C ALA A 120 -24.37 16.02 30.92
N PHE A 121 -23.64 14.89 30.87
CA PHE A 121 -22.76 14.49 31.95
C PHE A 121 -21.50 15.36 31.95
N ASP A 122 -21.17 15.96 33.10
CA ASP A 122 -19.87 16.58 33.33
C ASP A 122 -18.87 15.53 33.82
N LEU A 123 -17.96 15.14 32.93
CA LEU A 123 -16.94 14.13 33.17
C LEU A 123 -15.56 14.73 33.44
N THR A 124 -15.47 16.04 33.69
CA THR A 124 -14.19 16.74 33.94
C THR A 124 -13.40 16.13 35.10
N ASN A 125 -14.09 15.57 36.11
CA ASN A 125 -13.49 14.93 37.29
C ASN A 125 -13.82 13.43 37.39
N VAL A 126 -14.20 12.79 36.28
CA VAL A 126 -14.50 11.35 36.22
C VAL A 126 -13.29 10.63 35.63
N ASP A 127 -12.88 9.52 36.22
CA ASP A 127 -11.81 8.67 35.72
C ASP A 127 -12.41 7.40 35.09
N CYS A 128 -12.33 7.28 33.76
CA CYS A 128 -12.82 6.11 33.02
C CYS A 128 -11.80 4.95 32.95
N TYR A 129 -10.60 5.06 33.52
CA TYR A 129 -9.60 3.98 33.49
C TYR A 129 -10.14 2.70 34.11
N ASN A 130 -9.74 1.55 33.56
CA ASN A 130 -10.17 0.21 33.99
C ASN A 130 -11.70 -0.01 34.02
N ASN A 131 -12.48 0.78 33.27
CA ASN A 131 -13.93 0.65 33.18
C ASN A 131 -14.64 0.82 34.54
N HIS A 132 -14.17 1.77 35.35
CA HIS A 132 -14.64 2.01 36.73
C HIS A 132 -16.14 2.34 36.82
N PHE A 133 -16.70 3.01 35.81
CA PHE A 133 -18.13 3.38 35.74
C PHE A 133 -18.82 2.77 34.51
N PRO A 134 -19.17 1.47 34.52
CA PRO A 134 -19.72 0.77 33.36
C PRO A 134 -21.23 0.94 33.20
N TYR A 135 -21.92 1.71 34.06
CA TYR A 135 -23.36 1.91 34.00
C TYR A 135 -23.74 3.38 34.01
N ALA A 136 -24.76 3.73 33.23
CA ALA A 136 -25.50 4.99 33.37
C ALA A 136 -26.86 4.70 33.98
N CYS A 137 -27.28 5.52 34.93
CA CYS A 137 -28.51 5.35 35.69
C CYS A 137 -29.37 6.61 35.62
N VAL A 138 -30.69 6.42 35.68
CA VAL A 138 -31.67 7.50 35.81
C VAL A 138 -32.60 7.17 36.97
N THR A 139 -32.88 8.18 37.80
CA THR A 139 -33.85 8.13 38.90
C THR A 139 -35.01 9.08 38.61
N LEU A 140 -36.24 8.56 38.67
CA LEU A 140 -37.47 9.36 38.54
C LEU A 140 -37.91 9.94 39.89
N GLY A 141 -38.22 11.23 39.90
CA GLY A 141 -38.77 11.94 41.06
C GLY A 141 -39.74 13.07 40.67
N PRO A 142 -40.28 13.79 41.65
CA PRO A 142 -41.12 14.97 41.41
C PRO A 142 -40.29 16.15 40.89
N ALA A 143 -40.84 16.91 39.95
CA ALA A 143 -40.27 18.22 39.58
C ALA A 143 -40.26 19.17 40.78
N ASP A 144 -39.28 20.07 40.85
CA ASP A 144 -39.10 20.98 41.99
C ASP A 144 -40.36 21.84 42.25
N ALA A 145 -41.08 22.21 41.17
CA ALA A 145 -42.34 22.95 41.24
C ALA A 145 -43.48 22.18 41.95
N VAL A 146 -43.43 20.85 41.98
CA VAL A 146 -44.46 19.98 42.56
C VAL A 146 -43.95 19.05 43.66
N ALA A 147 -42.70 19.22 44.11
CA ALA A 147 -42.04 18.38 45.11
C ALA A 147 -42.75 18.37 46.47
N ASN A 148 -43.52 19.41 46.80
CA ASN A 148 -44.34 19.48 48.02
C ASN A 148 -45.73 18.85 47.88
N HIS A 149 -46.10 18.37 46.68
CA HIS A 149 -47.45 17.92 46.37
C HIS A 149 -47.56 16.41 46.15
N TRP A 150 -46.49 15.74 45.73
CA TRP A 150 -46.44 14.28 45.65
C TRP A 150 -45.03 13.77 45.88
N GLN A 151 -44.93 12.53 46.35
CA GLN A 151 -43.66 11.82 46.45
C GLN A 151 -43.85 10.37 45.98
N PRO A 152 -42.77 9.69 45.57
CA PRO A 152 -42.84 8.27 45.27
C PRO A 152 -43.18 7.43 46.51
N SER A 153 -44.03 6.42 46.34
CA SER A 153 -44.27 5.40 47.37
C SER A 153 -43.01 4.55 47.64
N ALA A 154 -42.91 3.99 48.85
CA ALA A 154 -41.82 3.08 49.23
C ALA A 154 -41.79 1.78 48.39
N SER A 155 -42.90 1.40 47.75
CA SER A 155 -42.96 0.26 46.84
C SER A 155 -42.49 0.57 45.42
N SER A 156 -42.19 1.83 45.09
CA SER A 156 -41.82 2.26 43.75
C SER A 156 -40.35 1.94 43.43
N VAL A 157 -40.09 1.43 42.23
CA VAL A 157 -38.73 1.22 41.71
C VAL A 157 -38.35 2.37 40.78
N LEU A 158 -37.61 3.33 41.32
CA LEU A 158 -37.39 4.63 40.66
C LEU A 158 -36.09 4.74 39.88
N THR A 159 -35.09 3.92 40.23
CA THR A 159 -33.77 3.96 39.61
C THR A 159 -33.61 2.79 38.65
N LYS A 160 -33.20 3.10 37.43
CA LYS A 160 -32.82 2.08 36.44
C LYS A 160 -31.47 2.42 35.83
N CYS A 161 -30.64 1.39 35.68
CA CYS A 161 -29.31 1.49 35.09
C CYS A 161 -29.20 0.63 33.81
N VAL A 162 -28.38 1.10 32.87
CA VAL A 162 -28.01 0.43 31.62
C VAL A 162 -26.51 0.42 31.44
N PRO A 163 -25.95 -0.62 30.80
CA PRO A 163 -24.52 -0.70 30.55
C PRO A 163 -24.09 0.34 29.51
N ILE A 164 -22.93 0.94 29.73
CA ILE A 164 -22.25 1.88 28.83
C ILE A 164 -20.77 1.54 28.71
N ILE A 165 -20.06 2.19 27.79
CA ILE A 165 -18.59 2.09 27.68
C ILE A 165 -17.97 3.44 28.08
N CYS A 166 -17.27 3.49 29.21
CA CYS A 166 -16.48 4.66 29.64
C CYS A 166 -15.03 4.46 29.18
N LYS A 167 -14.47 5.39 28.39
CA LYS A 167 -13.06 5.35 27.96
C LYS A 167 -12.33 6.62 28.37
N PRO A 168 -11.02 6.57 28.67
CA PRO A 168 -10.25 7.79 28.78
C PRO A 168 -10.17 8.53 27.43
N GLN A 169 -10.21 9.87 27.43
CA GLN A 169 -9.82 10.66 26.25
C GLN A 169 -8.40 10.23 25.82
N PRO A 170 -8.16 9.95 24.54
CA PRO A 170 -6.80 9.69 24.09
C PRO A 170 -5.97 10.96 24.26
N LEU A 171 -4.93 10.83 25.08
CA LEU A 171 -3.92 11.85 25.33
C LEU A 171 -3.27 12.27 24.00
N LYS A 172 -3.23 13.57 23.70
CA LYS A 172 -2.73 14.07 22.40
C LYS A 172 -1.26 14.45 22.49
N VAL A 173 -0.42 13.60 21.92
CA VAL A 173 1.04 13.73 21.97
C VAL A 173 1.55 14.32 20.66
N ASP A 174 2.31 15.42 20.75
CA ASP A 174 3.00 15.98 19.59
C ASP A 174 4.47 15.51 19.53
N LEU A 175 4.84 14.93 18.38
CA LEU A 175 6.20 14.50 18.06
C LEU A 175 6.70 15.31 16.86
N ASP A 176 7.49 16.33 17.16
CA ASP A 176 7.92 17.34 16.19
C ASP A 176 9.13 16.89 15.34
N TYR A 177 9.93 15.96 15.88
CA TYR A 177 11.08 15.40 15.19
C TYR A 177 11.14 13.90 15.40
N VAL A 178 11.17 13.15 14.31
CA VAL A 178 11.51 11.72 14.28
C VAL A 178 12.66 11.55 13.29
N ASP A 179 13.61 10.67 13.58
CA ASP A 179 14.71 10.33 12.66
C ASP A 179 15.06 8.84 12.80
N VAL A 180 15.70 8.28 11.77
CA VAL A 180 16.20 6.90 11.75
C VAL A 180 17.61 6.85 11.20
N ASP A 181 18.49 6.12 11.87
CA ASP A 181 19.86 5.91 11.38
C ASP A 181 19.93 4.83 10.31
N ILE A 182 20.94 4.93 9.44
CA ILE A 182 21.26 3.84 8.50
C ILE A 182 21.60 2.58 9.34
N PRO A 183 20.93 1.44 9.09
CA PRO A 183 21.20 0.21 9.83
C PRO A 183 22.64 -0.24 9.64
N ARG A 184 23.21 -0.91 10.65
CA ARG A 184 24.55 -1.52 10.55
C ARG A 184 24.65 -2.47 9.36
N ASN A 185 23.56 -3.19 9.07
CA ASN A 185 23.38 -4.04 7.90
C ASN A 185 22.61 -3.30 6.80
N ALA A 186 23.20 -2.25 6.25
CA ALA A 186 22.57 -1.46 5.18
C ALA A 186 22.43 -2.22 3.85
N ILE A 187 23.00 -3.42 3.71
CA ILE A 187 22.88 -4.27 2.52
C ILE A 187 21.96 -5.45 2.88
N ILE A 188 20.82 -5.52 2.20
CA ILE A 188 19.86 -6.61 2.31
C ILE A 188 19.78 -7.37 0.99
N VAL A 189 19.54 -8.67 1.07
CA VAL A 189 19.39 -9.55 -0.09
C VAL A 189 17.98 -10.13 -0.08
N ASP A 190 17.27 -10.07 -1.21
CA ASP A 190 15.94 -10.67 -1.32
C ASP A 190 15.95 -12.21 -1.23
N GLY A 191 14.75 -12.79 -1.15
CA GLY A 191 14.58 -14.25 -1.12
C GLY A 191 14.86 -14.90 0.25
N ALA A 192 15.20 -14.12 1.27
CA ALA A 192 15.53 -14.59 2.61
C ALA A 192 14.87 -13.74 3.71
N VAL A 193 14.90 -14.25 4.94
CA VAL A 193 14.61 -13.45 6.14
C VAL A 193 15.87 -12.71 6.54
N VAL A 194 15.77 -11.40 6.77
CA VAL A 194 16.89 -10.54 7.14
C VAL A 194 16.61 -9.85 8.47
N ASP A 195 17.52 -10.04 9.42
CA ASP A 195 17.47 -9.36 10.71
C ASP A 195 18.22 -8.02 10.65
N LEU A 196 17.53 -6.95 11.09
CA LEU A 196 18.01 -5.58 11.09
C LEU A 196 17.81 -4.95 12.47
N SER A 197 18.78 -4.14 12.88
CA SER A 197 18.64 -3.22 14.00
C SER A 197 18.59 -1.79 13.48
N LEU A 198 17.57 -1.02 13.90
CA LEU A 198 17.43 0.40 13.58
C LEU A 198 17.46 1.24 14.85
N CYS A 199 18.23 2.34 14.80
CA CYS A 199 18.14 3.39 15.80
C CYS A 199 17.07 4.40 15.37
N VAL A 200 16.00 4.53 16.15
CA VAL A 200 14.91 5.47 15.87
C VAL A 200 14.87 6.53 16.98
N TYR A 201 14.86 7.79 16.59
CA TYR A 201 14.92 8.94 17.49
C TYR A 201 13.60 9.70 17.45
N PHE A 202 13.19 10.28 18.57
CA PHE A 202 12.16 11.30 18.58
C PHE A 202 12.37 12.34 19.68
N THR A 203 11.77 13.52 19.53
CA THR A 203 11.81 14.58 20.54
C THR A 203 10.39 14.99 20.93
N PRO A 204 9.95 14.74 22.19
CA PRO A 204 8.66 15.22 22.68
C PRO A 204 8.68 16.74 22.90
N LYS A 205 7.53 17.40 22.73
CA LYS A 205 7.32 18.83 22.95
C LYS A 205 5.94 19.13 23.54
N ASP A 206 5.74 20.37 23.98
CA ASP A 206 4.44 20.94 24.35
C ASP A 206 3.66 20.13 25.40
N GLY A 207 4.37 19.57 26.39
CA GLY A 207 3.79 18.77 27.48
C GLY A 207 3.76 17.27 27.21
N ALA A 208 4.08 16.82 25.99
CA ALA A 208 4.05 15.42 25.58
C ALA A 208 4.83 14.50 26.52
N ALA A 209 6.01 14.92 27.02
CA ALA A 209 6.78 14.12 27.95
C ALA A 209 6.06 13.93 29.29
N GLN A 210 5.46 14.99 29.84
CA GLN A 210 4.72 14.91 31.10
C GLN A 210 3.54 13.95 30.98
N GLU A 211 2.79 14.11 29.90
CA GLU A 211 1.64 13.29 29.56
C GLU A 211 2.01 11.81 29.37
N LEU A 212 3.03 11.51 28.57
CA LEU A 212 3.53 10.14 28.36
C LEU A 212 4.15 9.51 29.62
N ASN A 213 4.71 10.30 30.52
CA ASN A 213 5.24 9.82 31.79
C ASN A 213 4.12 9.50 32.79
N ALA A 214 2.98 10.19 32.72
CA ALA A 214 1.84 9.96 33.60
C ALA A 214 1.17 8.59 33.39
N LEU A 215 1.34 7.98 32.21
CA LEU A 215 0.88 6.63 31.90
C LEU A 215 1.56 5.53 32.75
N GLY A 216 2.69 5.84 33.40
CA GLY A 216 3.42 4.89 34.24
C GLY A 216 4.15 3.79 33.45
N ALA A 217 4.30 2.62 34.07
CA ALA A 217 5.08 1.50 33.53
C ALA A 217 4.26 0.62 32.57
N VAL A 218 3.79 1.20 31.47
CA VAL A 218 3.07 0.51 30.38
C VAL A 218 3.87 0.51 29.09
N GLU A 219 3.54 -0.39 28.16
CA GLU A 219 4.06 -0.32 26.80
C GLU A 219 3.45 0.89 26.08
N ARG A 220 4.28 1.84 25.66
CA ARG A 220 3.83 3.12 25.08
C ARG A 220 3.97 3.16 23.56
N TYR A 221 4.91 2.41 22.98
CA TYR A 221 5.30 2.58 21.58
C TYR A 221 5.26 1.29 20.78
N LYS A 222 4.87 1.40 19.51
CA LYS A 222 5.00 0.37 18.49
C LYS A 222 5.81 0.93 17.32
N LEU A 223 6.84 0.20 16.90
CA LEU A 223 7.61 0.50 15.71
C LEU A 223 7.29 -0.50 14.59
N VAL A 224 7.03 0.00 13.40
CA VAL A 224 6.83 -0.82 12.20
C VAL A 224 7.85 -0.41 11.13
N ALA A 225 8.72 -1.34 10.74
CA ALA A 225 9.65 -1.14 9.63
C ALA A 225 9.08 -1.68 8.32
N PHE A 226 9.50 -1.11 7.19
CA PHE A 226 9.14 -1.57 5.85
C PHE A 226 10.11 -1.04 4.79
N LEU A 227 10.16 -1.70 3.63
CA LEU A 227 10.92 -1.22 2.48
C LEU A 227 10.09 -0.25 1.63
N ALA A 228 10.73 0.76 1.05
CA ALA A 228 10.06 1.81 0.28
C ALA A 228 10.83 2.21 -0.98
N THR A 229 10.08 2.67 -1.99
CA THR A 229 10.63 3.16 -3.26
C THR A 229 10.94 4.65 -3.24
N THR A 230 10.37 5.39 -2.28
CA THR A 230 10.57 6.85 -2.14
C THR A 230 11.05 7.20 -0.72
N PRO A 231 11.74 8.33 -0.55
CA PRO A 231 12.24 8.76 0.77
C PRO A 231 11.14 9.11 1.77
N ASN A 232 9.87 9.20 1.34
CA ASN A 232 8.72 9.48 2.19
C ASN A 232 7.89 8.22 2.50
N GLY A 233 8.40 7.02 2.16
CA GLY A 233 7.71 5.76 2.45
C GLY A 233 6.68 5.32 1.40
N GLY A 234 6.73 5.87 0.19
CA GLY A 234 5.91 5.40 -0.94
C GLY A 234 6.34 4.01 -1.42
N GLY A 235 5.42 3.26 -2.03
CA GLY A 235 5.71 1.92 -2.54
C GLY A 235 6.07 0.91 -1.44
N LYS A 236 5.40 1.02 -0.28
CA LYS A 236 5.62 0.19 0.92
C LYS A 236 5.52 -1.32 0.61
N THR A 237 6.51 -2.09 1.04
CA THR A 237 6.52 -3.56 1.00
C THR A 237 7.20 -4.17 2.23
N ALA A 238 6.94 -5.46 2.49
CA ALA A 238 7.47 -6.22 3.62
C ALA A 238 7.36 -5.51 4.99
N PRO A 239 6.15 -5.09 5.43
CA PRO A 239 5.99 -4.45 6.73
C PRO A 239 6.18 -5.46 7.86
N VAL A 240 6.94 -5.07 8.88
CA VAL A 240 7.19 -5.88 10.09
C VAL A 240 7.13 -5.01 11.33
N THR A 241 6.52 -5.52 12.41
CA THR A 241 6.56 -4.86 13.71
C THR A 241 7.86 -5.23 14.40
N GLY A 242 8.62 -4.23 14.85
CA GLY A 242 9.88 -4.44 15.55
C GLY A 242 9.70 -4.71 17.03
N THR A 243 10.74 -5.25 17.64
CA THR A 243 10.83 -5.45 19.08
C THR A 243 11.58 -4.29 19.72
N ILE A 244 10.98 -3.66 20.73
CA ILE A 244 11.56 -2.55 21.49
C ILE A 244 11.94 -3.05 22.87
N HIS A 245 13.10 -2.65 23.38
CA HIS A 245 13.54 -3.05 24.71
C HIS A 245 12.60 -2.51 25.80
N LYS A 246 12.30 -3.34 26.82
CA LYS A 246 11.32 -2.98 27.86
C LYS A 246 11.67 -1.69 28.62
N LEU A 247 12.97 -1.41 28.82
CA LEU A 247 13.39 -0.18 29.49
C LEU A 247 13.04 1.06 28.67
N ASP A 248 13.13 0.98 27.34
CA ASP A 248 12.84 2.11 26.45
C ASP A 248 11.33 2.42 26.43
N GLN A 249 10.49 1.38 26.61
CA GLN A 249 9.04 1.54 26.72
C GLN A 249 8.65 2.39 27.93
N THR A 250 9.38 2.33 29.04
CA THR A 250 9.02 2.96 30.32
C THR A 250 9.96 4.10 30.74
N GLN A 251 10.92 4.49 29.91
CA GLN A 251 11.91 5.50 30.27
C GLN A 251 11.27 6.89 30.46
N VAL A 252 11.70 7.60 31.50
CA VAL A 252 11.22 8.96 31.78
C VAL A 252 11.69 9.91 30.68
N LEU A 253 10.73 10.61 30.08
CA LEU A 253 10.95 11.60 29.02
C LEU A 253 11.12 13.02 29.57
N THR A 254 11.70 13.91 28.77
CA THR A 254 11.75 15.35 29.04
C THR A 254 11.54 16.09 27.72
N ASP A 255 10.63 17.07 27.70
CA ASP A 255 10.39 17.87 26.50
C ASP A 255 11.66 18.57 26.02
N GLY A 256 11.81 18.65 24.69
CA GLY A 256 12.98 19.23 24.04
C GLY A 256 14.26 18.40 24.11
N LYS A 257 14.25 17.24 24.80
CA LYS A 257 15.38 16.29 24.78
C LYS A 257 15.10 15.14 23.82
N GLN A 258 16.09 14.82 22.98
CA GLN A 258 16.00 13.68 22.08
C GLN A 258 16.01 12.37 22.88
N PHE A 259 15.06 11.50 22.55
CA PHE A 259 14.98 10.12 22.99
C PHE A 259 15.30 9.19 21.82
N SER A 260 15.81 7.99 22.11
CA SER A 260 16.21 7.03 21.07
C SER A 260 15.99 5.59 21.48
N PHE A 261 15.45 4.80 20.57
CA PHE A 261 15.46 3.35 20.61
C PHE A 261 16.78 2.89 19.98
N TYR A 262 17.79 2.56 20.79
CA TYR A 262 19.17 2.35 20.30
C TYR A 262 19.38 1.04 19.50
N ASP A 263 18.51 0.05 19.66
CA ASP A 263 18.59 -1.21 18.92
C ASP A 263 17.19 -1.85 18.79
N ALA A 264 16.28 -1.19 18.07
CA ALA A 264 15.00 -1.81 17.75
C ALA A 264 15.22 -2.92 16.70
N GLU A 265 14.83 -4.16 17.03
CA GLU A 265 15.09 -5.34 16.20
C GLU A 265 13.91 -5.65 15.27
N PHE A 266 14.22 -5.98 14.01
CA PHE A 266 13.24 -6.30 12.98
C PHE A 266 13.69 -7.52 12.17
N SER A 267 12.79 -8.48 11.93
CA SER A 267 13.01 -9.63 11.04
C SER A 267 12.16 -9.50 9.78
N LEU A 268 12.76 -9.00 8.70
CA LEU A 268 12.03 -8.76 7.44
C LEU A 268 12.00 -10.04 6.61
N ASP A 269 10.80 -10.48 6.22
CA ASP A 269 10.63 -11.53 5.22
C ASP A 269 10.67 -10.92 3.81
N LEU A 270 11.75 -11.21 3.08
CA LEU A 270 11.98 -10.72 1.72
C LEU A 270 11.71 -11.80 0.65
N SER A 271 11.05 -12.90 1.00
CA SER A 271 10.75 -14.00 0.05
C SER A 271 9.88 -13.58 -1.14
N GLY A 272 9.02 -12.58 -0.95
CA GLY A 272 8.16 -11.99 -1.99
C GLY A 272 8.65 -10.65 -2.54
N VAL A 273 9.86 -10.20 -2.17
CA VAL A 273 10.42 -8.93 -2.60
C VAL A 273 11.38 -9.17 -3.77
N ASP A 274 11.31 -8.31 -4.79
CA ASP A 274 12.27 -8.31 -5.90
C ASP A 274 13.14 -7.06 -5.78
N CYS A 275 14.38 -7.25 -5.33
CA CYS A 275 15.38 -6.19 -5.21
C CYS A 275 16.11 -5.91 -6.54
N THR A 276 15.74 -6.55 -7.66
CA THR A 276 16.48 -6.40 -8.92
C THR A 276 16.57 -4.94 -9.36
N ASN A 277 17.72 -4.60 -9.95
CA ASN A 277 18.04 -3.28 -10.45
C ASN A 277 18.03 -2.14 -9.40
N GLY A 278 18.12 -2.44 -8.10
CA GLY A 278 18.12 -1.44 -7.04
C GLY A 278 16.72 -0.97 -6.65
N ALA A 279 15.72 -1.86 -6.76
CA ALA A 279 14.39 -1.61 -6.25
C ALA A 279 14.43 -1.39 -4.73
N PHE A 280 13.53 -0.56 -4.20
CA PHE A 280 13.43 -0.22 -2.77
C PHE A 280 14.72 0.32 -2.11
N PRO A 281 15.20 1.52 -2.49
CA PRO A 281 16.43 2.10 -1.95
C PRO A 281 16.30 2.65 -0.52
N TYR A 282 15.14 2.48 0.14
CA TYR A 282 14.88 3.00 1.49
C TYR A 282 14.28 1.94 2.39
N ILE A 283 14.67 1.98 3.67
CA ILE A 283 13.95 1.37 4.78
C ILE A 283 13.33 2.48 5.61
N CYS A 284 12.06 2.31 5.95
CA CYS A 284 11.31 3.27 6.73
C CYS A 284 10.87 2.65 8.05
N ALA A 285 10.82 3.47 9.09
CA ALA A 285 10.23 3.13 10.38
C ALA A 285 9.05 4.06 10.65
N THR A 286 7.93 3.48 11.08
CA THR A 286 6.76 4.21 11.57
C THR A 286 6.64 4.02 13.07
N LEU A 287 6.66 5.11 13.83
CA LEU A 287 6.30 5.15 15.24
C LEU A 287 4.79 5.26 15.39
N SER A 288 4.21 4.46 16.27
CA SER A 288 2.77 4.43 16.54
C SER A 288 2.50 4.25 18.04
N PRO A 289 1.39 4.81 18.54
CA PRO A 289 1.03 4.68 19.94
C PRO A 289 0.59 3.26 20.32
N VAL A 290 0.88 2.89 21.56
CA VAL A 290 0.32 1.75 22.29
C VAL A 290 -0.25 2.31 23.60
N GLY A 291 -1.53 2.03 23.87
CA GLY A 291 -2.24 2.57 25.04
C GLY A 291 -3.15 3.77 24.71
N PRO A 292 -3.61 4.51 25.73
CA PRO A 292 -4.64 5.54 25.60
C PRO A 292 -4.07 6.91 25.19
N TRP A 293 -3.26 6.93 24.12
CA TRP A 293 -2.72 8.17 23.57
C TRP A 293 -2.70 8.12 22.04
N GLU A 294 -2.77 9.30 21.42
CA GLU A 294 -2.75 9.46 19.96
C GLU A 294 -1.79 10.57 19.55
N LEU A 295 -1.32 10.52 18.30
CA LEU A 295 -0.48 11.56 17.74
C LEU A 295 -1.34 12.71 17.22
N VAL A 296 -0.90 13.95 17.45
CA VAL A 296 -1.54 15.14 16.88
C VAL A 296 -1.50 15.08 15.35
N ALA A 297 -2.56 15.59 14.71
CA ALA A 297 -2.61 15.67 13.25
C ALA A 297 -1.50 16.59 12.74
N GLY A 298 -0.56 16.03 11.98
CA GLY A 298 0.61 16.76 11.45
C GLY A 298 1.95 16.27 11.99
N SER A 299 1.98 15.52 13.10
CA SER A 299 3.22 14.98 13.64
C SER A 299 3.86 13.98 12.67
N VAL A 300 5.18 14.11 12.47
CA VAL A 300 5.94 13.21 11.59
C VAL A 300 6.10 11.88 12.30
N ARG A 301 5.47 10.83 11.78
CA ARG A 301 5.54 9.49 12.38
C ARG A 301 6.29 8.45 11.58
N THR A 302 6.54 8.73 10.30
CA THR A 302 7.25 7.83 9.39
C THR A 302 8.49 8.52 8.89
N VAL A 303 9.62 7.85 9.06
CA VAL A 303 10.93 8.33 8.63
C VAL A 303 11.64 7.24 7.86
N CYS A 304 12.46 7.63 6.89
CA CYS A 304 13.15 6.69 6.02
C CYS A 304 14.63 7.01 5.94
N THR A 305 15.44 5.95 5.85
CA THR A 305 16.88 6.04 5.67
C THR A 305 17.29 5.17 4.48
N PRO A 306 18.34 5.56 3.73
CA PRO A 306 18.77 4.79 2.57
C PRO A 306 19.36 3.42 2.94
N ILE A 307 19.11 2.42 2.10
CA ILE A 307 19.69 1.07 2.16
C ILE A 307 20.00 0.56 0.75
N ILE A 308 20.62 -0.61 0.69
CA ILE A 308 20.97 -1.33 -0.52
C ILE A 308 20.15 -2.63 -0.54
N CYS A 309 19.19 -2.73 -1.45
CA CYS A 309 18.44 -3.96 -1.74
C CYS A 309 19.11 -4.66 -2.94
N LEU A 310 19.55 -5.91 -2.78
CA LEU A 310 20.15 -6.71 -3.84
C LEU A 310 19.36 -7.99 -4.09
N ALA A 311 19.28 -8.41 -5.35
CA ALA A 311 18.71 -9.71 -5.69
C ALA A 311 19.67 -10.85 -5.31
N GLN A 312 19.21 -12.03 -4.96
CA GLN A 312 20.11 -13.14 -4.66
C GLN A 312 20.96 -13.57 -5.89
N ASP A 313 22.21 -13.10 -5.96
CA ASP A 313 23.15 -13.37 -7.05
C ASP A 313 24.62 -13.25 -6.58
N ASN A 314 25.56 -13.76 -7.38
CA ASN A 314 27.00 -13.76 -7.07
C ASN A 314 27.67 -12.44 -7.49
N PHE A 315 27.26 -11.32 -6.91
CA PHE A 315 27.82 -10.01 -7.26
C PHE A 315 29.31 -9.92 -6.94
N LYS A 316 30.04 -9.31 -7.86
CA LYS A 316 31.36 -8.76 -7.59
C LYS A 316 31.19 -7.38 -6.97
N VAL A 317 32.08 -7.07 -6.04
CA VAL A 317 32.07 -5.79 -5.31
C VAL A 317 33.37 -5.05 -5.62
N GLN A 318 33.26 -3.79 -6.00
CA GLN A 318 34.39 -2.89 -6.20
C GLN A 318 34.12 -1.56 -5.51
N HIS A 319 35.14 -0.96 -4.91
CA HIS A 319 35.07 0.38 -4.35
C HIS A 319 36.23 1.27 -4.82
N ALA A 320 36.07 2.58 -4.68
CA ALA A 320 37.10 3.59 -4.86
C ALA A 320 36.81 4.79 -3.94
N CYS A 321 37.84 5.39 -3.34
CA CYS A 321 37.66 6.59 -2.52
C CYS A 321 37.44 7.83 -3.39
N GLU A 322 36.87 8.89 -2.81
CA GLU A 322 36.69 10.16 -3.50
C GLU A 322 38.03 10.66 -4.09
N GLY A 323 38.03 10.99 -5.38
CA GLY A 323 39.20 11.40 -6.16
C GLY A 323 39.97 10.26 -6.85
N GLN A 324 39.76 9.00 -6.46
CA GLN A 324 40.48 7.86 -7.05
C GLN A 324 39.84 7.35 -8.35
N GLU A 325 40.67 6.70 -9.19
CA GLU A 325 40.18 5.97 -10.36
C GLU A 325 39.42 4.71 -9.91
N PHE A 326 38.22 4.55 -10.45
CA PHE A 326 37.38 3.39 -10.29
C PHE A 326 37.37 2.60 -11.60
N ARG A 327 37.56 1.27 -11.51
CA ARG A 327 37.66 0.40 -12.69
C ARG A 327 36.84 -0.88 -12.53
N LEU A 328 36.06 -1.23 -13.55
CA LEU A 328 35.36 -2.51 -13.67
C LEU A 328 35.88 -3.27 -14.90
N THR A 329 36.04 -4.58 -14.76
CA THR A 329 36.46 -5.45 -15.87
C THR A 329 35.72 -6.78 -15.85
N CYS A 330 35.37 -7.27 -17.03
CA CYS A 330 34.77 -8.57 -17.26
C CYS A 330 35.59 -9.39 -18.25
N PRO A 331 35.55 -10.73 -18.15
CA PRO A 331 36.20 -11.61 -19.12
C PRO A 331 35.71 -11.37 -20.55
N ALA A 332 36.50 -11.81 -21.53
CA ALA A 332 36.12 -11.73 -22.94
C ALA A 332 34.77 -12.42 -23.19
N GLY A 333 33.89 -11.76 -23.97
CA GLY A 333 32.52 -12.23 -24.22
C GLY A 333 31.49 -11.79 -23.18
N PHE A 334 31.92 -11.19 -22.06
CA PHE A 334 31.04 -10.69 -21.01
C PHE A 334 31.08 -9.15 -20.90
N GLY A 335 29.95 -8.56 -20.54
CA GLY A 335 29.77 -7.15 -20.25
C GLY A 335 29.38 -6.94 -18.80
N VAL A 336 29.78 -5.78 -18.27
CA VAL A 336 29.42 -5.34 -16.93
C VAL A 336 27.92 -5.09 -16.88
N HIS A 337 27.26 -5.64 -15.87
CA HIS A 337 25.91 -5.30 -15.48
C HIS A 337 25.94 -4.72 -14.07
N VAL A 338 25.57 -3.46 -13.93
CA VAL A 338 25.60 -2.75 -12.66
C VAL A 338 24.29 -3.01 -11.92
N ALA A 339 24.36 -3.84 -10.89
CA ALA A 339 23.22 -4.20 -10.07
C ALA A 339 22.86 -3.05 -9.13
N HIS A 340 23.86 -2.50 -8.45
CA HIS A 340 23.72 -1.36 -7.55
C HIS A 340 24.99 -0.51 -7.52
N ALA A 341 24.86 0.79 -7.23
CA ALA A 341 25.99 1.67 -6.98
C ALA A 341 25.64 2.73 -5.93
N LEU A 342 26.62 3.05 -5.10
CA LEU A 342 26.54 4.02 -4.02
C LEU A 342 27.70 4.99 -4.15
N TYR A 343 27.43 6.29 -4.14
CA TYR A 343 28.45 7.30 -3.93
C TYR A 343 28.09 8.14 -2.71
N GLY A 344 28.98 8.20 -1.72
CA GLY A 344 28.68 8.84 -0.46
C GLY A 344 29.50 8.28 0.69
N ARG A 345 28.91 8.19 1.88
CA ARG A 345 29.49 7.52 3.04
C ARG A 345 28.36 7.01 3.92
N ILE A 346 28.33 5.69 4.13
CA ILE A 346 27.34 5.01 4.98
C ILE A 346 27.99 4.22 6.13
N VAL A 347 29.31 4.05 6.10
CA VAL A 347 30.09 3.36 7.15
C VAL A 347 30.97 4.39 7.89
N PRO A 348 31.00 4.37 9.23
CA PRO A 348 31.87 5.25 10.03
C PRO A 348 33.36 4.87 9.93
N GLY A 349 34.23 5.85 10.19
CA GLY A 349 35.64 5.63 10.52
C GLY A 349 36.54 5.08 9.40
N ASN A 350 37.44 4.15 9.79
CA ASN A 350 38.61 3.68 9.04
C ASN A 350 38.39 2.36 8.25
N VAL A 351 37.16 1.88 8.11
CA VAL A 351 36.90 0.60 7.44
C VAL A 351 36.95 0.76 5.91
N VAL A 352 36.25 1.76 5.39
CA VAL A 352 36.20 2.07 3.95
C VAL A 352 36.61 3.52 3.76
N CYS A 353 37.70 3.73 3.02
CA CYS A 353 38.26 5.05 2.72
C CYS A 353 38.45 5.93 3.97
N PRO A 354 39.39 5.57 4.87
CA PRO A 354 39.68 6.30 6.10
C PRO A 354 39.90 7.80 5.85
N SER A 355 39.34 8.65 6.70
CA SER A 355 39.55 10.10 6.62
C SER A 355 39.25 10.78 7.95
N ASN A 356 39.97 11.87 8.23
CA ASN A 356 39.69 12.74 9.38
C ASN A 356 38.49 13.68 9.11
N SER A 357 37.98 13.71 7.88
CA SER A 357 36.84 14.55 7.46
C SER A 357 35.60 13.68 7.27
N ILE A 358 34.98 13.26 8.37
CA ILE A 358 33.72 12.51 8.39
C ILE A 358 32.78 13.20 9.37
N LEU A 359 31.88 14.04 8.84
CA LEU A 359 30.87 14.75 9.64
C LEU A 359 29.55 13.97 9.72
N THR A 360 29.28 13.08 8.76
CA THR A 360 28.06 12.28 8.73
C THR A 360 28.27 10.95 8.01
N THR A 361 27.51 9.94 8.42
CA THR A 361 27.34 8.66 7.71
C THR A 361 25.96 8.55 7.06
N LYS A 362 25.11 9.57 7.12
CA LYS A 362 23.85 9.64 6.36
C LYS A 362 24.10 10.30 5.00
N CYS A 363 25.04 9.75 4.23
CA CYS A 363 25.49 10.38 2.99
C CYS A 363 25.36 9.45 1.79
N LEU A 364 24.43 9.76 0.89
CA LEU A 364 24.20 9.00 -0.33
C LEU A 364 23.76 9.89 -1.50
N ALA A 365 24.40 9.73 -2.64
CA ALA A 365 23.94 10.27 -3.91
C ALA A 365 22.99 9.28 -4.60
N LEU A 366 21.71 9.65 -4.71
CA LEU A 366 20.65 8.79 -5.26
C LEU A 366 20.81 8.49 -6.76
N ASN A 367 21.54 9.32 -7.49
CA ASN A 367 21.82 9.15 -8.91
C ASN A 367 22.99 8.16 -9.19
N ALA A 368 23.69 7.67 -8.16
CA ALA A 368 24.92 6.89 -8.33
C ALA A 368 24.74 5.68 -9.25
N LEU A 369 23.65 4.92 -9.08
CA LEU A 369 23.34 3.77 -9.93
C LEU A 369 23.22 4.13 -11.40
N ASN A 370 22.45 5.18 -11.72
CA ASN A 370 22.24 5.61 -13.11
C ASN A 370 23.53 6.13 -13.74
N VAL A 371 24.32 6.88 -12.98
CA VAL A 371 25.61 7.40 -13.44
C VAL A 371 26.59 6.27 -13.78
N VAL A 372 26.71 5.26 -12.91
CA VAL A 372 27.59 4.11 -13.16
C VAL A 372 27.06 3.25 -14.31
N ARG A 373 25.75 3.00 -14.39
CA ARG A 373 25.12 2.28 -15.52
C ARG A 373 25.42 2.97 -16.85
N ASN A 374 25.18 4.27 -16.95
CA ASN A 374 25.41 5.03 -18.18
C ASN A 374 26.87 4.97 -18.65
N LYS A 375 27.83 4.80 -17.73
CA LYS A 375 29.25 4.67 -18.08
C LYS A 375 29.69 3.25 -18.38
N CYS A 376 29.17 2.26 -17.66
CA CYS A 376 29.77 0.93 -17.63
C CYS A 376 28.88 -0.20 -18.16
N GLU A 377 27.55 -0.02 -18.24
CA GLU A 377 26.63 -1.08 -18.61
C GLU A 377 26.95 -1.66 -20.00
N GLY A 378 27.06 -2.98 -20.11
CA GLY A 378 27.41 -3.70 -21.34
C GLY A 378 28.88 -3.61 -21.77
N SER A 379 29.70 -2.76 -21.15
CA SER A 379 31.12 -2.62 -21.46
C SER A 379 31.94 -3.76 -20.87
N SER A 380 33.02 -4.17 -21.54
CA SER A 380 33.92 -5.23 -21.02
C SER A 380 34.95 -4.67 -20.03
N SER A 381 35.25 -3.39 -20.17
CA SER A 381 36.05 -2.61 -19.23
C SER A 381 35.50 -1.19 -19.18
N CYS A 382 35.47 -0.59 -17.99
CA CYS A 382 35.00 0.76 -17.74
C CYS A 382 35.88 1.39 -16.67
N TRP A 383 36.31 2.64 -16.87
CA TRP A 383 37.09 3.37 -15.86
C TRP A 383 36.71 4.86 -15.84
N PHE A 384 36.73 5.45 -14.65
CA PHE A 384 36.49 6.88 -14.40
C PHE A 384 36.90 7.26 -12.97
N ASN A 385 37.08 8.55 -12.70
CA ASN A 385 37.38 9.03 -11.35
C ASN A 385 36.10 9.19 -10.52
N ALA A 386 36.07 8.59 -9.32
CA ALA A 386 34.95 8.70 -8.39
C ALA A 386 35.00 10.06 -7.68
N ASN A 387 34.21 11.05 -8.12
CA ASN A 387 34.26 12.40 -7.54
C ASN A 387 32.90 13.11 -7.54
N SER A 388 32.85 14.21 -6.80
CA SER A 388 31.64 15.00 -6.61
C SER A 388 31.17 15.74 -7.86
N ASN A 389 32.02 15.89 -8.90
CA ASN A 389 31.58 16.44 -10.19
C ASN A 389 30.70 15.46 -10.96
N LEU A 390 30.96 14.16 -10.81
CA LEU A 390 30.24 13.11 -11.52
C LEU A 390 28.92 12.72 -10.83
N PHE A 391 28.91 12.68 -9.51
CA PHE A 391 27.79 12.20 -8.71
C PHE A 391 27.03 13.31 -7.98
N GLY A 392 27.57 14.52 -7.91
CA GLY A 392 27.14 15.56 -6.98
C GLY A 392 27.83 15.42 -5.60
N ASN A 393 27.63 16.40 -4.72
CA ASN A 393 28.16 16.37 -3.36
C ASN A 393 27.03 16.17 -2.33
N PRO A 394 26.68 14.91 -2.00
CA PRO A 394 25.56 14.61 -1.09
C PRO A 394 25.81 15.02 0.37
N CYS A 395 27.07 15.24 0.78
CA CYS A 395 27.41 15.63 2.14
C CYS A 395 28.71 16.47 2.15
N VAL A 396 28.56 17.78 2.31
CA VAL A 396 29.71 18.71 2.36
C VAL A 396 30.55 18.44 3.61
N GLY A 397 31.88 18.50 3.47
CA GLY A 397 32.81 18.26 4.58
C GLY A 397 33.02 16.80 4.95
N THR A 398 32.31 15.86 4.31
CA THR A 398 32.53 14.42 4.49
C THR A 398 33.19 13.81 3.26
N HIS A 399 34.31 13.10 3.48
CA HIS A 399 35.06 12.38 2.46
C HIS A 399 34.26 11.17 1.98
N LYS A 400 33.98 11.04 0.68
CA LYS A 400 33.08 10.00 0.16
C LYS A 400 33.83 8.80 -0.42
N TYR A 401 33.09 7.77 -0.80
CA TYR A 401 33.56 6.65 -1.59
C TYR A 401 32.46 6.17 -2.54
N LEU A 402 32.88 5.62 -3.66
CA LEU A 402 32.05 4.87 -4.60
C LEU A 402 32.10 3.39 -4.24
N HIS A 403 30.97 2.73 -4.14
CA HIS A 403 30.84 1.30 -3.93
C HIS A 403 29.86 0.72 -4.95
N VAL A 404 30.27 -0.30 -5.71
CA VAL A 404 29.50 -0.83 -6.84
C VAL A 404 29.40 -2.35 -6.76
N PHE A 405 28.18 -2.84 -6.88
CA PHE A 405 27.83 -4.25 -7.01
C PHE A 405 27.53 -4.52 -8.49
N TYR A 406 28.27 -5.44 -9.09
CA TYR A 406 28.15 -5.74 -10.51
C TYR A 406 28.32 -7.22 -10.82
N LEU A 407 27.79 -7.62 -11.97
CA LEU A 407 27.94 -8.97 -12.52
C LEU A 407 28.53 -8.87 -13.92
N CYS A 408 29.16 -9.95 -14.36
CA CYS A 408 29.55 -10.10 -15.76
C CYS A 408 28.49 -10.93 -16.47
N LYS A 409 27.68 -10.30 -17.33
CA LYS A 409 26.66 -10.98 -18.14
C LYS A 409 27.18 -11.20 -19.56
N GLU A 410 26.85 -12.32 -20.19
CA GLU A 410 27.24 -12.58 -21.58
C GLU A 410 26.72 -11.48 -22.50
N LYS A 411 27.62 -10.86 -23.28
CA LYS A 411 27.25 -9.87 -24.28
C LYS A 411 26.51 -10.56 -25.43
N PRO A 412 25.47 -9.91 -25.99
CA PRO A 412 24.97 -10.35 -27.28
C PRO A 412 26.08 -10.22 -28.34
N LEU A 413 26.17 -11.22 -29.19
CA LEU A 413 27.00 -11.20 -30.39
C LEU A 413 26.38 -10.21 -31.39
N VAL A 414 27.23 -9.51 -32.15
CA VAL A 414 26.79 -8.52 -33.15
C VAL A 414 27.33 -8.91 -34.52
N LYS A 415 26.45 -8.88 -35.52
CA LYS A 415 26.83 -8.95 -36.94
C LYS A 415 26.17 -7.81 -37.67
N GLN A 416 26.88 -7.26 -38.66
CA GLN A 416 26.37 -6.16 -39.48
C GLN A 416 26.75 -6.35 -40.95
N ALA A 417 25.92 -5.82 -41.84
CA ALA A 417 26.21 -5.71 -43.27
C ALA A 417 25.61 -4.41 -43.81
N CYS A 418 26.32 -3.77 -44.73
CA CYS A 418 25.79 -2.62 -45.48
C CYS A 418 24.59 -3.04 -46.34
N GLU A 419 23.82 -2.05 -46.78
CA GLU A 419 22.82 -2.21 -47.83
C GLU A 419 23.36 -3.02 -49.03
N ASP A 420 22.50 -3.89 -49.57
CA ASP A 420 22.81 -4.90 -50.59
C ASP A 420 23.77 -6.04 -50.15
N GLY A 421 24.26 -5.99 -48.92
CA GLY A 421 25.03 -7.06 -48.30
C GLY A 421 24.20 -8.16 -47.64
N PHE A 422 24.90 -9.07 -46.96
CA PHE A 422 24.27 -10.15 -46.19
C PHE A 422 24.85 -10.27 -44.79
N VAL A 423 23.96 -10.33 -43.79
CA VAL A 423 24.33 -10.77 -42.44
C VAL A 423 24.30 -12.30 -42.39
N GLN A 424 25.45 -12.90 -42.06
CA GLN A 424 25.58 -14.34 -41.81
C GLN A 424 25.80 -14.60 -40.32
N ILE A 425 24.92 -15.44 -39.76
CA ILE A 425 24.92 -15.83 -38.35
C ILE A 425 25.08 -17.34 -38.28
N ASP A 426 26.04 -17.81 -37.50
CA ASP A 426 26.25 -19.24 -37.21
C ASP A 426 26.40 -19.43 -35.70
N CYS A 427 25.78 -20.48 -35.19
CA CYS A 427 25.89 -20.92 -33.81
C CYS A 427 26.55 -22.31 -33.72
N PRO A 428 27.25 -22.59 -32.60
CA PRO A 428 27.81 -23.92 -32.34
C PRO A 428 26.77 -25.04 -32.43
N SER A 429 27.22 -26.25 -32.72
CA SER A 429 26.37 -27.44 -32.81
C SER A 429 25.46 -27.60 -31.60
N GLY A 430 24.18 -27.90 -31.86
CA GLY A 430 23.15 -28.06 -30.83
C GLY A 430 22.53 -26.76 -30.30
N LYS A 431 23.08 -25.58 -30.63
CA LYS A 431 22.54 -24.28 -30.21
C LYS A 431 21.91 -23.53 -31.38
N GLY A 432 20.72 -22.98 -31.14
CA GLY A 432 20.00 -22.14 -32.08
C GLY A 432 20.22 -20.64 -31.83
N ILE A 433 20.04 -19.85 -32.87
CA ILE A 433 20.13 -18.39 -32.84
C ILE A 433 18.94 -17.83 -32.07
N ARG A 434 19.20 -17.01 -31.05
CA ARG A 434 18.24 -16.12 -30.39
C ARG A 434 18.53 -14.69 -30.82
N VAL A 435 17.70 -14.13 -31.69
CA VAL A 435 17.76 -12.73 -32.10
C VAL A 435 17.23 -11.87 -30.96
N ILE A 436 18.07 -10.97 -30.44
CA ILE A 436 17.77 -10.06 -29.33
C ILE A 436 17.22 -8.75 -29.87
N ASP A 437 17.91 -8.18 -30.85
CA ASP A 437 17.51 -6.93 -31.50
C ASP A 437 17.99 -6.93 -32.96
N ALA A 438 17.32 -6.20 -33.83
CA ALA A 438 17.79 -5.96 -35.19
C ALA A 438 17.23 -4.66 -35.75
N ASN A 439 18.06 -3.94 -36.49
CA ASN A 439 17.66 -2.76 -37.24
C ASN A 439 18.25 -2.77 -38.64
N TYR A 440 17.38 -2.66 -39.65
CA TYR A 440 17.75 -2.25 -41.00
C TYR A 440 17.47 -0.76 -41.15
N GLY A 441 18.52 0.04 -41.29
CA GLY A 441 18.43 1.49 -41.27
C GLY A 441 19.76 2.12 -40.88
N ARG A 442 19.74 3.08 -39.96
CA ARG A 442 20.93 3.77 -39.45
C ARG A 442 20.68 4.33 -38.05
N TYR A 443 21.55 3.99 -37.10
CA TYR A 443 21.64 4.61 -35.78
C TYR A 443 22.56 5.84 -35.78
N SER A 444 22.35 6.73 -34.81
CA SER A 444 23.11 7.96 -34.66
C SER A 444 24.52 7.70 -34.14
N GLY A 445 25.51 8.43 -34.67
CA GLY A 445 26.90 8.36 -34.22
C GLY A 445 27.74 7.23 -34.82
N GLU A 446 27.17 6.36 -35.67
CA GLU A 446 27.91 5.29 -36.33
C GLU A 446 28.34 5.66 -37.76
N ASN A 447 29.66 5.81 -37.98
CA ASN A 447 30.26 6.00 -39.31
C ASN A 447 30.46 4.66 -40.03
N VAL A 448 29.36 3.90 -40.16
CA VAL A 448 29.34 2.58 -40.80
C VAL A 448 28.60 2.69 -42.14
N CYS A 449 29.17 2.12 -43.20
CA CYS A 449 28.53 2.02 -44.53
C CYS A 449 28.06 3.37 -45.14
N GLY A 450 28.90 4.41 -45.21
CA GLY A 450 28.64 5.62 -46.00
C GLY A 450 27.99 6.81 -45.26
N THR A 451 27.38 7.75 -46.02
CA THR A 451 27.08 9.14 -45.64
C THR A 451 25.91 9.33 -44.65
N THR A 452 25.86 10.53 -44.04
CA THR A 452 25.20 10.82 -42.75
C THR A 452 23.90 11.65 -42.81
N ALA A 453 23.11 11.56 -43.88
CA ALA A 453 21.95 12.45 -44.07
C ALA A 453 20.84 12.26 -43.00
N ASN A 454 20.42 11.01 -42.73
CA ASN A 454 19.48 10.69 -41.65
C ASN A 454 20.13 9.77 -40.62
N ARG A 455 20.23 10.22 -39.37
CA ARG A 455 20.92 9.52 -38.27
C ARG A 455 19.97 8.71 -37.37
N ASN A 456 18.66 8.81 -37.55
CA ASN A 456 17.65 8.08 -36.78
C ASN A 456 16.69 7.37 -37.74
N CYS A 457 17.22 6.40 -38.47
CA CYS A 457 16.47 5.59 -39.41
C CYS A 457 16.29 4.18 -38.86
N ILE A 458 15.06 3.84 -38.48
CA ILE A 458 14.74 2.56 -37.85
C ILE A 458 13.55 1.94 -38.60
N ALA A 459 13.76 0.76 -39.20
CA ALA A 459 12.67 -0.01 -39.75
C ALA A 459 11.95 -0.79 -38.62
N PRO A 460 10.66 -0.49 -38.33
CA PRO A 460 9.95 -1.06 -37.17
C PRO A 460 9.77 -2.58 -37.24
N ASN A 461 9.76 -3.16 -38.43
CA ASN A 461 9.62 -4.59 -38.67
C ASN A 461 10.95 -5.37 -38.63
N SER A 462 12.10 -4.69 -38.46
CA SER A 462 13.43 -5.30 -38.55
C SER A 462 13.61 -6.50 -37.63
N LEU A 463 13.32 -6.34 -36.34
CA LEU A 463 13.43 -7.41 -35.36
C LEU A 463 12.59 -8.62 -35.73
N LEU A 464 11.32 -8.39 -36.09
CA LEU A 464 10.39 -9.47 -36.40
C LEU A 464 10.74 -10.18 -37.72
N ALA A 465 11.18 -9.45 -38.74
CA ALA A 465 11.67 -10.01 -39.99
C ALA A 465 12.92 -10.90 -39.77
N VAL A 466 13.89 -10.43 -38.97
CA VAL A 466 15.08 -11.22 -38.64
C VAL A 466 14.73 -12.42 -37.76
N GLN A 467 13.83 -12.28 -36.78
CA GLN A 467 13.37 -13.39 -35.93
C GLN A 467 12.66 -14.49 -36.73
N THR A 468 11.73 -14.11 -37.61
CA THR A 468 11.03 -15.09 -38.47
C THR A 468 12.03 -15.82 -39.37
N LYS A 469 13.03 -15.13 -39.93
CA LYS A 469 14.10 -15.75 -40.74
C LYS A 469 15.08 -16.62 -39.93
N CYS A 470 15.61 -16.14 -38.80
CA CYS A 470 16.78 -16.70 -38.12
C CYS A 470 16.53 -17.41 -36.79
N GLN A 471 15.55 -16.98 -35.98
CA GLN A 471 15.33 -17.54 -34.63
C GLN A 471 15.23 -19.07 -34.63
N GLY A 472 15.97 -19.76 -33.76
CA GLY A 472 15.98 -21.22 -33.64
C GLY A 472 16.60 -21.97 -34.81
N LYS A 473 17.26 -21.30 -35.75
CA LYS A 473 18.17 -21.96 -36.70
C LYS A 473 19.58 -22.00 -36.12
N ARG A 474 20.38 -22.99 -36.52
CA ARG A 474 21.82 -23.01 -36.24
C ARG A 474 22.57 -21.98 -37.11
N TRP A 475 22.18 -21.88 -38.38
CA TRP A 475 22.77 -20.96 -39.36
C TRP A 475 21.69 -20.14 -40.05
N CYS A 476 21.96 -18.86 -40.31
CA CYS A 476 21.06 -17.95 -41.00
C CYS A 476 21.80 -16.95 -41.88
N LYS A 477 21.25 -16.67 -43.07
CA LYS A 477 21.67 -15.60 -43.97
C LYS A 477 20.50 -14.64 -44.20
N VAL A 478 20.71 -13.35 -43.95
CA VAL A 478 19.71 -12.29 -44.09
C VAL A 478 20.20 -11.23 -45.10
N PRO A 479 19.45 -10.94 -46.17
CA PRO A 479 19.78 -9.84 -47.08
C PRO A 479 19.46 -8.48 -46.45
N ALA A 480 20.39 -7.55 -46.49
CA ALA A 480 20.22 -6.18 -46.03
C ALA A 480 19.66 -5.30 -47.16
N THR A 481 18.40 -5.53 -47.55
CA THR A 481 17.79 -4.92 -48.75
C THR A 481 16.40 -4.39 -48.47
N ASP A 482 16.01 -3.34 -49.19
CA ASP A 482 14.65 -2.79 -49.20
C ASP A 482 13.61 -3.84 -49.62
N ALA A 483 13.98 -4.75 -50.52
CA ALA A 483 13.11 -5.85 -50.92
C ALA A 483 12.76 -6.81 -49.77
N PHE A 484 13.57 -6.86 -48.71
CA PHE A 484 13.34 -7.70 -47.54
C PHE A 484 12.67 -6.93 -46.40
N PHE A 485 13.12 -5.71 -46.09
CA PHE A 485 12.68 -4.93 -44.94
C PHE A 485 11.69 -3.80 -45.27
N SER A 486 11.51 -3.43 -46.54
CA SER A 486 11.04 -2.12 -46.99
C SER A 486 12.08 -1.01 -46.71
N ASP A 487 11.98 0.10 -47.44
CA ASP A 487 12.86 1.25 -47.24
C ASP A 487 12.31 2.16 -46.14
N PRO A 488 12.92 2.17 -44.93
CA PRO A 488 12.49 3.04 -43.83
C PRO A 488 12.87 4.52 -44.03
N CYS A 489 13.85 4.82 -44.88
CA CYS A 489 14.37 6.17 -45.06
C CYS A 489 14.98 6.33 -46.46
N PRO A 490 14.16 6.69 -47.46
CA PRO A 490 14.63 6.94 -48.81
C PRO A 490 15.81 7.91 -48.85
N TRP A 491 16.75 7.64 -49.75
CA TRP A 491 17.96 8.45 -49.97
C TRP A 491 19.01 8.42 -48.85
N THR A 492 18.79 7.62 -47.81
CA THR A 492 19.79 7.37 -46.76
C THR A 492 20.42 6.01 -46.99
N SER A 493 21.76 5.91 -46.99
CA SER A 493 22.44 4.61 -47.03
C SER A 493 22.16 3.84 -45.74
N LYS A 494 21.71 2.59 -45.85
CA LYS A 494 21.29 1.77 -44.70
C LYS A 494 22.31 0.65 -44.39
N TYR A 495 22.16 0.03 -43.23
CA TYR A 495 22.82 -1.22 -42.88
C TYR A 495 21.89 -2.06 -42.01
N LEU A 496 22.04 -3.39 -42.09
CA LEU A 496 21.41 -4.31 -41.16
C LEU A 496 22.38 -4.60 -40.01
N LYS A 497 21.98 -4.28 -38.79
CA LYS A 497 22.70 -4.65 -37.55
C LYS A 497 21.84 -5.63 -36.76
N VAL A 498 22.41 -6.78 -36.37
CA VAL A 498 21.71 -7.84 -35.64
C VAL A 498 22.46 -8.19 -34.36
N TYR A 499 21.77 -8.08 -33.25
CA TYR A 499 22.20 -8.54 -31.93
C TYR A 499 21.60 -9.91 -31.66
N TYR A 500 22.41 -10.91 -31.32
CA TYR A 500 21.95 -12.27 -31.11
C TYR A 500 22.74 -13.02 -30.04
N LYS A 501 22.18 -14.14 -29.57
CA LYS A 501 22.86 -15.15 -28.75
C LYS A 501 22.71 -16.53 -29.38
N CYS A 502 23.57 -17.46 -28.97
CA CYS A 502 23.53 -18.85 -29.39
C CYS A 502 23.09 -19.74 -28.22
N ASP A 503 21.85 -19.58 -27.79
CA ASP A 503 21.27 -20.26 -26.63
C ASP A 503 19.79 -20.62 -26.83
N TYR A 504 19.29 -20.56 -28.08
CA TYR A 504 17.92 -20.93 -28.41
C TYR A 504 17.78 -22.42 -28.74
N PRO A 505 16.66 -23.08 -28.43
CA PRO A 505 16.37 -24.40 -28.96
C PRO A 505 16.29 -24.39 -30.49
N ILE A 506 16.80 -25.43 -31.15
CA ILE A 506 16.65 -25.58 -32.61
C ILE A 506 15.19 -25.93 -32.93
N MET A 507 14.57 -25.18 -33.83
CA MET A 507 13.16 -25.33 -34.19
C MET A 507 12.95 -25.40 -35.71
N GLN A 508 11.88 -26.08 -36.10
CA GLN A 508 11.42 -26.14 -37.47
C GLN A 508 10.59 -24.89 -37.81
N LYS A 509 10.54 -24.55 -39.10
CA LYS A 509 9.78 -23.41 -39.62
C LYS A 509 9.05 -23.80 -40.88
N LYS A 510 7.82 -23.31 -41.05
CA LYS A 510 7.06 -23.45 -42.28
C LYS A 510 6.38 -22.13 -42.64
N VAL A 511 6.32 -21.83 -43.93
CA VAL A 511 5.67 -20.63 -44.47
C VAL A 511 4.84 -21.04 -45.67
N VAL A 512 3.61 -20.53 -45.76
CA VAL A 512 2.78 -20.63 -46.96
C VAL A 512 2.11 -19.29 -47.23
N CYS A 513 1.89 -18.97 -48.50
CA CYS A 513 1.24 -17.72 -48.89
C CYS A 513 -0.27 -17.77 -48.63
N GLN A 514 -0.90 -16.59 -48.58
CA GLN A 514 -2.35 -16.49 -48.44
C GLN A 514 -3.05 -17.28 -49.55
N GLY A 515 -4.07 -18.05 -49.20
CA GLY A 515 -4.80 -18.96 -50.09
C GLY A 515 -4.32 -20.42 -50.05
N SER A 516 -3.14 -20.69 -49.49
CA SER A 516 -2.60 -22.06 -49.35
C SER A 516 -2.89 -22.66 -47.97
N ASN A 517 -2.72 -23.99 -47.84
CA ASN A 517 -2.81 -24.71 -46.57
C ASN A 517 -1.41 -25.04 -46.01
N LEU A 518 -1.16 -24.71 -44.75
CA LEU A 518 0.06 -25.03 -44.03
C LEU A 518 -0.10 -26.36 -43.30
N GLY A 519 0.52 -27.43 -43.81
CA GLY A 519 0.58 -28.72 -43.11
C GLY A 519 1.76 -28.79 -42.15
N LEU A 520 1.60 -29.28 -40.93
CA LEU A 520 2.71 -29.61 -40.02
C LEU A 520 2.70 -31.10 -39.74
N ASP A 521 3.88 -31.69 -39.59
CA ASP A 521 4.02 -33.12 -39.33
C ASP A 521 5.24 -33.43 -38.46
N CYS A 522 5.12 -34.48 -37.65
CA CYS A 522 6.18 -35.04 -36.82
C CYS A 522 6.33 -36.54 -37.09
N LYS A 523 7.55 -37.06 -36.88
CA LYS A 523 7.84 -38.50 -36.96
C LYS A 523 7.02 -39.29 -35.94
N SER A 524 6.89 -40.60 -36.16
CA SER A 524 6.18 -41.49 -35.23
C SER A 524 6.77 -41.39 -33.80
N GLY A 525 5.90 -41.36 -32.80
CA GLY A 525 6.29 -41.16 -31.39
C GLY A 525 6.56 -39.70 -30.99
N TYR A 526 6.32 -38.73 -31.86
CA TYR A 526 6.47 -37.30 -31.56
C TYR A 526 5.19 -36.52 -31.87
N VAL A 527 4.99 -35.43 -31.14
CA VAL A 527 3.87 -34.49 -31.28
C VAL A 527 4.35 -33.06 -31.54
N ILE A 528 3.54 -32.31 -32.26
CA ILE A 528 3.78 -30.91 -32.62
C ILE A 528 3.66 -30.01 -31.38
N LYS A 529 4.66 -29.16 -31.18
CA LYS A 529 4.67 -28.07 -30.19
C LYS A 529 4.88 -26.73 -30.89
N ILE A 530 3.90 -25.84 -30.79
CA ILE A 530 3.91 -24.55 -31.48
C ILE A 530 4.61 -23.50 -30.61
N ASN A 531 5.70 -22.94 -31.12
CA ASN A 531 6.43 -21.84 -30.49
C ASN A 531 5.78 -20.49 -30.79
N TYR A 532 5.55 -20.24 -32.08
CA TYR A 532 5.16 -18.94 -32.60
C TYR A 532 4.42 -19.11 -33.92
N ALA A 533 3.42 -18.27 -34.17
CA ALA A 533 2.74 -18.21 -35.45
C ALA A 533 2.41 -16.76 -35.80
N LEU A 534 2.43 -16.47 -37.11
CA LEU A 534 2.12 -15.17 -37.67
C LEU A 534 1.25 -15.39 -38.91
N TYR A 535 0.06 -14.81 -38.93
CA TYR A 535 -0.69 -14.58 -40.16
C TYR A 535 -0.67 -13.09 -40.44
N GLY A 536 -0.07 -12.69 -41.56
CA GLY A 536 0.20 -11.29 -41.80
C GLY A 536 1.31 -11.08 -42.83
N ARG A 537 2.06 -9.99 -42.68
CA ARG A 537 3.24 -9.69 -43.49
C ARG A 537 4.22 -8.81 -42.72
N VAL A 538 5.46 -9.29 -42.66
CA VAL A 538 6.61 -8.58 -42.05
C VAL A 538 7.82 -8.47 -42.96
N HIS A 539 7.72 -9.02 -44.17
CA HIS A 539 8.77 -9.04 -45.19
C HIS A 539 8.24 -8.41 -46.48
N GLY A 540 9.14 -7.82 -47.26
CA GLY A 540 8.88 -7.33 -48.61
C GLY A 540 8.60 -8.44 -49.64
N SER A 541 8.82 -8.14 -50.92
CA SER A 541 8.54 -9.04 -52.04
C SER A 541 9.35 -10.34 -52.00
N GLY A 542 10.46 -10.39 -51.25
CA GLY A 542 11.28 -11.59 -51.07
C GLY A 542 10.60 -12.77 -50.35
N VAL A 543 9.41 -12.58 -49.77
CA VAL A 543 8.58 -13.66 -49.20
C VAL A 543 7.16 -13.53 -49.70
N CYS A 544 6.65 -14.57 -50.38
CA CYS A 544 5.30 -14.56 -50.98
C CYS A 544 5.05 -13.31 -51.83
N ASN A 545 5.80 -13.22 -52.94
CA ASN A 545 5.77 -12.08 -53.87
C ASN A 545 4.34 -11.74 -54.32
N SER A 546 4.01 -10.45 -54.39
CA SER A 546 2.69 -9.94 -54.74
C SER A 546 2.78 -8.47 -55.13
N ASN A 547 1.83 -7.98 -55.93
CA ASN A 547 1.70 -6.56 -56.27
C ASN A 547 1.05 -5.74 -55.14
N SER A 548 0.54 -6.39 -54.08
CA SER A 548 -0.20 -5.76 -52.98
C SER A 548 0.60 -5.84 -51.67
N LEU A 549 1.65 -5.02 -51.56
CA LEU A 549 2.58 -4.98 -50.41
C LEU A 549 2.52 -3.61 -49.71
N GLY A 550 1.40 -3.33 -49.04
CA GLY A 550 1.17 -2.01 -48.43
C GLY A 550 1.54 -1.89 -46.94
N ASN A 551 1.64 -3.00 -46.20
CA ASN A 551 1.88 -2.97 -44.75
C ASN A 551 2.80 -4.12 -44.29
N PHE A 552 3.96 -3.77 -43.74
CA PHE A 552 4.96 -4.70 -43.19
C PHE A 552 4.95 -4.81 -41.66
N ASN A 553 4.02 -4.12 -41.00
CA ASN A 553 3.71 -4.28 -39.58
C ASN A 553 2.37 -5.01 -39.43
N CYS A 554 2.12 -5.99 -40.29
CA CYS A 554 0.84 -6.68 -40.35
C CYS A 554 0.92 -8.03 -39.65
N GLN A 555 0.13 -8.18 -38.58
CA GLN A 555 0.01 -9.44 -37.85
C GLN A 555 -1.39 -9.57 -37.25
N ALA A 556 -1.99 -10.76 -37.37
CA ALA A 556 -3.18 -11.12 -36.63
C ALA A 556 -2.81 -11.50 -35.18
N GLU A 557 -3.46 -10.87 -34.20
CA GLU A 557 -3.22 -11.12 -32.76
C GLU A 557 -3.54 -12.56 -32.36
N ASN A 558 -4.55 -13.17 -32.99
CA ASN A 558 -5.00 -14.53 -32.71
C ASN A 558 -4.21 -15.63 -33.45
N ALA A 559 -3.17 -15.29 -34.23
CA ALA A 559 -2.48 -16.26 -35.08
C ALA A 559 -1.92 -17.44 -34.27
N LEU A 560 -1.31 -17.18 -33.11
CA LEU A 560 -0.73 -18.21 -32.25
C LEU A 560 -1.80 -19.13 -31.65
N SER A 561 -2.89 -18.57 -31.11
CA SER A 561 -3.95 -19.36 -30.48
C SER A 561 -4.67 -20.24 -31.50
N VAL A 562 -4.97 -19.72 -32.69
CA VAL A 562 -5.62 -20.48 -33.77
C VAL A 562 -4.75 -21.66 -34.21
N VAL A 563 -3.45 -21.46 -34.42
CA VAL A 563 -2.54 -22.55 -34.82
C VAL A 563 -2.35 -23.56 -33.70
N LYS A 564 -2.21 -23.12 -32.44
CA LYS A 564 -2.14 -24.01 -31.28
C LYS A 564 -3.37 -24.90 -31.19
N ASN A 565 -4.56 -24.32 -31.23
CA ASN A 565 -5.83 -25.07 -31.15
C ASN A 565 -5.96 -26.12 -32.25
N LYS A 566 -5.43 -25.86 -33.45
CA LYS A 566 -5.49 -26.81 -34.57
C LYS A 566 -4.40 -27.88 -34.51
N CYS A 567 -3.21 -27.58 -33.99
CA CYS A 567 -2.00 -28.38 -34.23
C CYS A 567 -1.29 -28.90 -32.97
N GLU A 568 -1.42 -28.22 -31.83
CA GLU A 568 -0.70 -28.54 -30.61
C GLU A 568 -1.02 -29.98 -30.14
N GLY A 569 0.01 -30.75 -29.82
CA GLY A 569 -0.14 -32.13 -29.33
C GLY A 569 -0.49 -33.17 -30.40
N LYS A 570 -0.70 -32.77 -31.66
CA LYS A 570 -1.00 -33.70 -32.76
C LYS A 570 0.27 -34.18 -33.46
N LYS A 571 0.21 -35.34 -34.09
CA LYS A 571 1.27 -35.82 -35.00
C LYS A 571 1.28 -35.05 -36.33
N TRP A 572 0.10 -34.69 -36.83
CA TRP A 572 -0.11 -33.96 -38.07
C TRP A 572 -1.26 -32.96 -37.93
N CYS A 573 -1.18 -31.83 -38.62
CA CYS A 573 -2.29 -30.89 -38.76
C CYS A 573 -2.20 -30.13 -40.10
N SER A 574 -3.30 -29.48 -40.49
CA SER A 574 -3.34 -28.56 -41.63
C SER A 574 -4.11 -27.28 -41.26
N VAL A 575 -3.54 -26.13 -41.60
CA VAL A 575 -4.13 -24.81 -41.29
C VAL A 575 -4.24 -23.96 -42.56
N PRO A 576 -5.45 -23.56 -42.97
CA PRO A 576 -5.64 -22.68 -44.12
C PRO A 576 -5.18 -21.25 -43.84
N ALA A 577 -4.33 -20.69 -44.69
CA ALA A 577 -3.81 -19.33 -44.59
C ALA A 577 -4.75 -18.32 -45.25
N ASN A 578 -5.89 -18.01 -44.62
CA ASN A 578 -6.90 -17.11 -45.19
C ASN A 578 -7.55 -16.18 -44.15
N ASN A 579 -8.23 -15.15 -44.64
CA ASN A 579 -8.91 -14.16 -43.81
C ASN A 579 -10.08 -14.73 -43.00
N TYR A 580 -10.68 -15.85 -43.46
CA TYR A 580 -11.75 -16.52 -42.72
C TYR A 580 -11.22 -17.14 -41.41
N THR A 581 -9.99 -17.66 -41.44
CA THR A 581 -9.39 -18.36 -40.30
C THR A 581 -8.77 -17.41 -39.27
N PHE A 582 -8.17 -16.31 -39.74
CA PHE A 582 -7.36 -15.42 -38.91
C PHE A 582 -7.86 -13.97 -38.87
N GLY A 583 -8.97 -13.65 -39.56
CA GLY A 583 -9.35 -12.26 -39.83
C GLY A 583 -8.45 -11.60 -40.89
N ASN A 584 -8.71 -10.32 -41.18
CA ASN A 584 -7.90 -9.54 -42.13
C ASN A 584 -7.13 -8.42 -41.42
N PRO A 585 -5.94 -8.72 -40.84
CA PRO A 585 -5.18 -7.77 -40.02
C PRO A 585 -4.65 -6.56 -40.80
N CYS A 586 -4.57 -6.63 -42.13
CA CYS A 586 -4.17 -5.53 -42.99
C CYS A 586 -4.87 -5.63 -44.35
N LYS A 587 -5.90 -4.80 -44.56
CA LYS A 587 -6.62 -4.70 -45.83
C LYS A 587 -5.66 -4.20 -46.92
N GLY A 588 -5.83 -4.71 -48.15
CA GLY A 588 -4.97 -4.32 -49.28
C GLY A 588 -3.55 -4.90 -49.27
N THR A 589 -3.17 -5.71 -48.27
CA THR A 589 -1.87 -6.38 -48.22
C THR A 589 -2.01 -7.91 -48.33
N HIS A 590 -1.26 -8.51 -49.25
CA HIS A 590 -1.20 -9.97 -49.43
C HIS A 590 -0.43 -10.62 -48.28
N LYS A 591 -1.03 -11.56 -47.56
CA LYS A 591 -0.44 -12.12 -46.32
C LYS A 591 0.24 -13.47 -46.55
N TYR A 592 0.85 -14.00 -45.50
CA TYR A 592 1.30 -15.39 -45.40
C TYR A 592 1.12 -15.90 -43.99
N LEU A 593 1.04 -17.23 -43.85
CA LEU A 593 1.09 -17.91 -42.56
C LEU A 593 2.49 -18.44 -42.34
N PHE A 594 3.15 -17.97 -41.28
CA PHE A 594 4.43 -18.46 -40.77
C PHE A 594 4.19 -19.21 -39.46
N VAL A 595 4.77 -20.40 -39.31
CA VAL A 595 4.74 -21.16 -38.05
C VAL A 595 6.13 -21.65 -37.69
N ARG A 596 6.54 -21.42 -36.44
CA ARG A 596 7.73 -22.00 -35.81
C ARG A 596 7.29 -23.03 -34.78
N TYR A 597 7.83 -24.24 -34.88
CA TYR A 597 7.40 -25.39 -34.08
C TYR A 597 8.55 -26.38 -33.86
N TRP A 598 8.38 -27.30 -32.94
CA TRP A 598 9.26 -28.46 -32.77
C TRP A 598 8.45 -29.72 -32.50
N CYS A 599 9.10 -30.87 -32.67
CA CYS A 599 8.51 -32.17 -32.36
C CYS A 599 9.01 -32.61 -30.98
N LYS A 600 8.10 -32.77 -30.01
CA LYS A 600 8.41 -33.30 -28.68
C LYS A 600 8.03 -34.79 -28.65
N LYS A 601 8.87 -35.65 -28.07
CA LYS A 601 8.53 -37.07 -27.86
C LYS A 601 7.26 -37.15 -26.99
N HIS A 602 6.28 -37.94 -27.45
CA HIS A 602 5.03 -38.19 -26.73
C HIS A 602 5.30 -39.00 -25.48
#